data_AF-A0A1A8AQK1-F1
#
_entry.id   AF-A0A1A8AQK1-F1
#
_cell.length_a   1.000
_cell.length_b   1.000
_cell.length_c   1.000
_cell.angle_alpha   90.00
_cell.angle_beta   90.00
_cell.angle_gamma   90.00
#
_symmetry.space_group_name_H-M   'P 1'
#
loop_
_entity.id
_entity.type
_entity.pdbx_description
1 polymer ?
#
loop_
_entity_poly.entity_id
_entity_poly.type
_entity_poly.pdbx_seq_one_letter_code
_entity_poly.pdbx_strand_id
1 'polypeptide(L)'
;DAGGETGEGTAGEAVGDGGREPGGDGAEAGGSQTVKEMMAKKHAEELERVKREVQQAVAVSITADMWTSLNMEAYLALTCHYINDNMQLCTSVLGVKHFPQSHTADNLTQVKRGMKDDWAITNKIICGSSLIKRLADKPPMQQLTRSLRSSAT
;
A
#
# COMPACT_ATOMS: atom_id res chain seq x y z
N ASP A 1 -17.42 -60.73 50.10
CA ASP A 1 -18.73 -61.20 50.56
C ASP A 1 -19.78 -60.41 49.82
N ALA A 2 -20.66 -61.12 49.09
CA ALA A 2 -21.86 -60.72 48.33
C ALA A 2 -21.79 -59.45 47.42
N GLY A 3 -22.02 -59.49 46.11
CA GLY A 3 -22.92 -60.34 45.32
C GLY A 3 -24.17 -59.54 44.92
N GLY A 4 -24.46 -59.42 43.62
CA GLY A 4 -25.72 -58.85 43.12
C GLY A 4 -25.71 -58.42 41.65
N GLU A 5 -25.83 -59.39 40.74
CA GLU A 5 -26.16 -59.20 39.32
C GLU A 5 -27.69 -59.07 39.08
N THR A 6 -28.04 -58.74 37.82
CA THR A 6 -29.31 -58.85 37.06
C THR A 6 -29.85 -57.49 36.59
N GLY A 7 -30.36 -57.28 35.37
CA GLY A 7 -30.66 -58.18 34.25
C GLY A 7 -31.01 -57.36 32.99
N GLU A 8 -31.27 -58.10 31.91
CA GLU A 8 -31.35 -57.75 30.48
C GLU A 8 -32.45 -56.75 30.01
N GLY A 9 -32.15 -56.07 28.88
CA GLY A 9 -32.95 -56.19 27.63
C GLY A 9 -34.14 -55.24 27.40
N THR A 10 -34.09 -54.45 26.31
CA THR A 10 -34.98 -54.58 25.12
C THR A 10 -34.80 -53.39 24.15
N ALA A 11 -34.89 -53.69 22.85
CA ALA A 11 -34.86 -52.76 21.74
C ALA A 11 -36.19 -52.02 21.55
N GLY A 12 -36.13 -50.80 21.03
CA GLY A 12 -37.28 -50.03 20.58
C GLY A 12 -36.86 -48.99 19.54
N GLU A 13 -37.06 -49.34 18.27
CA GLU A 13 -36.95 -48.45 17.11
C GLU A 13 -38.23 -47.59 17.03
N ALA A 14 -38.11 -46.28 16.86
CA ALA A 14 -39.22 -45.42 16.48
C ALA A 14 -38.75 -44.22 15.63
N VAL A 15 -39.54 -43.97 14.60
CA VAL A 15 -39.32 -43.14 13.43
C VAL A 15 -39.69 -41.67 13.67
N GLY A 16 -38.86 -40.77 13.12
CA GLY A 16 -39.11 -39.43 12.55
C GLY A 16 -40.16 -38.44 13.11
N ASP A 17 -39.74 -37.18 13.29
CA ASP A 17 -40.51 -36.02 12.80
C ASP A 17 -39.61 -34.80 12.54
N GLY A 18 -39.92 -34.04 11.50
CA GLY A 18 -39.06 -33.04 10.86
C GLY A 18 -38.86 -31.75 11.65
N GLY A 19 -37.59 -31.39 11.87
CA GLY A 19 -37.16 -30.05 12.27
C GLY A 19 -36.70 -29.24 11.06
N ARG A 20 -37.57 -28.34 10.60
CA ARG A 20 -37.33 -27.31 9.57
C ARG A 20 -36.01 -26.55 9.85
N GLU A 21 -35.05 -26.62 8.94
CA GLU A 21 -33.86 -25.76 8.97
C GLU A 21 -34.29 -24.29 8.77
N PRO A 22 -33.86 -23.35 9.62
CA PRO A 22 -34.02 -21.95 9.33
C PRO A 22 -33.04 -21.60 8.21
N GLY A 23 -33.61 -21.24 7.05
CA GLY A 23 -32.88 -20.61 5.97
C GLY A 23 -32.11 -19.40 6.51
N GLY A 24 -30.78 -19.48 6.44
CA GLY A 24 -29.92 -18.35 6.66
C GLY A 24 -30.02 -17.42 5.46
N ASP A 25 -30.93 -16.46 5.55
CA ASP A 25 -30.97 -15.28 4.70
C ASP A 25 -29.65 -14.50 4.80
N GLY A 26 -29.15 -14.03 3.66
CA GLY A 26 -28.37 -12.80 3.61
C GLY A 26 -26.84 -12.94 3.53
N ALA A 27 -26.32 -13.60 2.49
CA ALA A 27 -24.99 -13.26 1.98
C ALA A 27 -25.06 -11.97 1.16
N GLU A 28 -25.43 -10.84 1.79
CA GLU A 28 -25.52 -9.55 1.09
C GLU A 28 -25.12 -8.39 2.00
N ALA A 29 -23.81 -8.26 2.26
CA ALA A 29 -23.11 -7.02 2.62
C ALA A 29 -21.63 -7.29 2.99
N GLY A 30 -20.78 -7.77 2.07
CA GLY A 30 -19.38 -8.13 2.41
C GLY A 30 -18.29 -7.78 1.40
N GLY A 31 -18.64 -7.27 0.21
CA GLY A 31 -17.66 -7.13 -0.88
C GLY A 31 -16.58 -6.07 -0.64
N SER A 32 -16.94 -4.91 -0.08
CA SER A 32 -16.02 -3.75 0.02
C SER A 32 -14.95 -3.90 1.10
N GLN A 33 -15.30 -4.47 2.26
CA GLN A 33 -14.33 -4.71 3.35
C GLN A 33 -13.30 -5.77 2.93
N THR A 34 -13.76 -6.85 2.30
CA THR A 34 -12.88 -7.93 1.82
C THR A 34 -11.86 -7.44 0.79
N VAL A 35 -12.25 -6.58 -0.16
CA VAL A 35 -11.30 -6.05 -1.17
C VAL A 35 -10.23 -5.14 -0.55
N LYS A 36 -10.62 -4.28 0.41
CA LYS A 36 -9.66 -3.40 1.10
C LYS A 36 -8.63 -4.22 1.89
N GLU A 37 -9.08 -5.25 2.59
CA GLU A 37 -8.21 -6.16 3.35
C GLU A 37 -7.26 -6.94 2.42
N MET A 38 -7.79 -7.49 1.32
CA MET A 38 -6.95 -8.18 0.31
C MET A 38 -5.90 -7.24 -0.28
N MET A 39 -6.26 -5.99 -0.61
CA MET A 39 -5.32 -4.99 -1.13
C MET A 39 -4.24 -4.62 -0.10
N ALA A 40 -4.63 -4.39 1.15
CA ALA A 40 -3.69 -4.08 2.23
C ALA A 40 -2.70 -5.24 2.46
N LYS A 41 -3.20 -6.48 2.49
CA LYS A 41 -2.37 -7.68 2.58
C LYS A 41 -1.40 -7.78 1.41
N LYS A 42 -1.89 -7.64 0.18
CA LYS A 42 -1.06 -7.74 -1.02
C LYS A 42 0.01 -6.64 -1.07
N HIS A 43 -0.34 -5.43 -0.65
CA HIS A 43 0.59 -4.32 -0.54
C HIS A 43 1.69 -4.61 0.49
N ALA A 44 1.34 -5.14 1.67
CA ALA A 44 2.32 -5.48 2.70
C ALA A 44 3.30 -6.57 2.22
N GLU A 45 2.80 -7.63 1.59
CA GLU A 45 3.63 -8.69 1.01
C GLU A 45 4.62 -8.14 -0.03
N GLU A 46 4.13 -7.26 -0.91
CA GLU A 46 4.94 -6.67 -1.98
C GLU A 46 5.94 -5.65 -1.44
N LEU A 47 5.54 -4.85 -0.44
CA LEU A 47 6.43 -3.90 0.24
C LEU A 47 7.63 -4.63 0.84
N GLU A 48 7.39 -5.72 1.58
CA GLU A 48 8.48 -6.51 2.18
C GLU A 48 9.37 -7.16 1.11
N ARG A 49 8.78 -7.65 0.00
CA ARG A 49 9.53 -8.20 -1.14
C ARG A 49 10.48 -7.16 -1.73
N VAL A 50 9.95 -5.99 -2.09
CA VAL A 50 10.72 -4.90 -2.72
C VAL A 50 11.76 -4.35 -1.74
N LYS A 51 11.39 -4.19 -0.46
CA LYS A 51 12.31 -3.70 0.58
C LYS A 51 13.53 -4.61 0.72
N ARG A 52 13.33 -5.93 0.72
CA ARG A 52 14.42 -6.92 0.73
C ARG A 52 15.32 -6.77 -0.50
N GLU A 53 14.75 -6.66 -1.70
CA GLU A 53 15.52 -6.53 -2.95
C GLU A 53 16.36 -5.24 -2.99
N VAL A 54 15.74 -4.11 -2.61
CA VAL A 54 16.44 -2.81 -2.56
C VAL A 54 17.56 -2.85 -1.51
N GLN A 55 17.37 -3.51 -0.38
CA GLN A 55 18.40 -3.67 0.66
C GLN A 55 19.52 -4.61 0.23
N GLN A 56 19.23 -5.64 -0.57
CA GLN A 56 20.24 -6.55 -1.11
C GLN A 56 21.09 -5.88 -2.20
N ALA A 57 20.53 -4.90 -2.93
CA ALA A 57 21.26 -4.17 -3.95
C ALA A 57 22.58 -3.58 -3.42
N VAL A 58 23.64 -3.71 -4.22
CA VAL A 58 24.98 -3.16 -3.90
C VAL A 58 24.93 -1.63 -3.87
N ALA A 59 24.17 -1.05 -4.79
CA ALA A 59 24.09 0.38 -5.01
C ALA A 59 22.69 0.78 -5.42
N VAL A 60 22.26 1.96 -4.99
CA VAL A 60 20.97 2.55 -5.34
C VAL A 60 21.18 3.97 -5.86
N SER A 61 20.47 4.30 -6.94
CA SER A 61 20.27 5.67 -7.42
C SER A 61 18.87 6.13 -7.04
N ILE A 62 18.70 7.40 -6.69
CA ILE A 62 17.41 7.94 -6.28
C ILE A 62 17.02 9.14 -7.15
N THR A 63 15.73 9.20 -7.48
CA THR A 63 15.06 10.35 -8.10
C THR A 63 13.94 10.83 -7.18
N ALA A 64 13.70 12.14 -7.15
CA ALA A 64 12.68 12.75 -6.31
C ALA A 64 11.81 13.69 -7.15
N ASP A 65 10.53 13.36 -7.29
CA ASP A 65 9.59 14.14 -8.08
C ASP A 65 8.62 14.91 -7.17
N MET A 66 8.30 16.16 -7.52
CA MET A 66 7.38 17.00 -6.76
C MET A 66 6.34 17.61 -7.68
N TRP A 67 5.09 17.60 -7.21
CA TRP A 67 3.98 18.22 -7.92
C TRP A 67 2.99 18.84 -6.93
N THR A 68 2.13 19.70 -7.46
CA THR A 68 0.96 20.23 -6.76
C THR A 68 -0.29 19.66 -7.42
N SER A 69 -1.20 19.10 -6.63
CA SER A 69 -2.46 18.54 -7.10
C SER A 69 -3.41 19.64 -7.61
N LEU A 70 -4.50 19.22 -8.24
CA LEU A 70 -5.60 20.13 -8.62
C LEU A 70 -6.21 20.84 -7.40
N ASN A 71 -6.10 20.23 -6.24
CA ASN A 71 -6.60 20.72 -4.96
C ASN A 71 -5.57 21.62 -4.25
N MET A 72 -4.51 22.06 -4.95
CA MET A 72 -3.45 22.91 -4.41
C MET A 72 -2.62 22.29 -3.28
N GLU A 73 -2.60 20.95 -3.20
CA GLU A 73 -1.80 20.21 -2.22
C GLU A 73 -0.48 19.77 -2.85
N ALA A 74 0.63 19.99 -2.17
CA ALA A 74 1.96 19.58 -2.66
C ALA A 74 2.28 18.13 -2.24
N TYR A 75 2.96 17.41 -3.12
CA TYR A 75 3.37 16.03 -2.92
C TYR A 75 4.83 15.83 -3.35
N LEU A 76 5.49 14.87 -2.70
CA LEU A 76 6.84 14.42 -3.00
C LEU A 76 6.83 12.91 -3.20
N ALA A 77 7.24 12.43 -4.37
CA ALA A 77 7.57 11.04 -4.61
C ALA A 77 9.08 10.82 -4.55
N LEU A 78 9.48 9.70 -3.97
CA LEU A 78 10.85 9.21 -4.03
C LEU A 78 10.87 7.87 -4.74
N THR A 79 11.70 7.76 -5.78
CA THR A 79 11.84 6.55 -6.60
C THR A 79 13.30 6.12 -6.58
N CYS A 80 13.54 4.83 -6.42
CA CYS A 80 14.87 4.25 -6.49
C CYS A 80 15.07 3.44 -7.77
N HIS A 81 16.31 3.40 -8.24
CA HIS A 81 16.77 2.59 -9.35
C HIS A 81 17.98 1.77 -8.87
N TYR A 82 17.96 0.47 -9.11
CA TYR A 82 18.99 -0.46 -8.64
C TYR A 82 19.17 -1.62 -9.62
N ILE A 83 20.30 -2.31 -9.55
CA ILE A 83 20.53 -3.54 -10.30
C ILE A 83 20.27 -4.71 -9.35
N ASN A 84 19.42 -5.66 -9.74
CA ASN A 84 19.15 -6.87 -8.96
C ASN A 84 20.19 -7.98 -9.25
N ASP A 85 20.06 -9.12 -8.54
CA ASP A 85 20.97 -10.26 -8.68
C ASP A 85 21.00 -10.87 -10.09
N ASN A 86 19.93 -10.65 -10.87
CA ASN A 86 19.83 -11.10 -12.26
C ASN A 86 20.44 -10.10 -13.25
N MET A 87 21.19 -9.10 -12.76
CA MET A 87 21.76 -7.99 -13.55
C MET A 87 20.71 -7.14 -14.29
N GLN A 88 19.49 -7.07 -13.78
CA GLN A 88 18.42 -6.28 -14.38
C GLN A 88 18.27 -4.93 -13.67
N LEU A 89 18.06 -3.87 -14.46
CA LEU A 89 17.72 -2.56 -13.92
C LEU A 89 16.28 -2.57 -13.41
N CYS A 90 16.12 -2.46 -12.11
CA CYS A 90 14.85 -2.37 -11.41
C CYS A 90 14.57 -0.92 -10.99
N THR A 91 13.28 -0.58 -10.92
CA THR A 91 12.79 0.72 -10.46
C THR A 91 11.64 0.51 -9.50
N SER A 92 11.66 1.19 -8.35
CA SER A 92 10.61 1.06 -7.34
C SER A 92 10.33 2.41 -6.68
N VAL A 93 9.06 2.70 -6.43
CA VAL A 93 8.63 3.89 -5.69
C VAL A 93 8.77 3.60 -4.20
N LEU A 94 9.64 4.35 -3.53
CA LEU A 94 9.88 4.24 -2.09
C LEU A 94 8.73 4.85 -1.28
N GLY A 95 8.07 5.86 -1.85
CA GLY A 95 6.88 6.44 -1.26
C GLY A 95 6.46 7.74 -1.94
N VAL A 96 5.21 8.10 -1.70
CA VAL A 96 4.63 9.40 -2.02
C VAL A 96 4.16 9.99 -0.71
N LYS A 97 4.66 11.17 -0.34
CA LYS A 97 4.24 11.89 0.87
C LYS A 97 3.57 13.20 0.48
N HIS A 98 2.44 13.48 1.13
CA HIS A 98 1.89 14.83 1.18
C HIS A 98 2.93 15.75 1.83
N PHE A 99 3.16 16.92 1.23
CA PHE A 99 4.21 17.86 1.59
C PHE A 99 3.59 19.24 1.82
N PRO A 100 2.86 19.46 2.92
CA PRO A 100 2.20 20.75 3.19
C PRO A 100 3.18 21.86 3.62
N GLN A 101 4.45 21.52 3.83
CA GLN A 101 5.48 22.44 4.28
C GLN A 101 5.98 23.33 3.13
N SER A 102 6.61 24.45 3.46
CA SER A 102 7.30 25.27 2.46
C SER A 102 8.39 24.45 1.75
N HIS A 103 8.56 24.69 0.44
CA HIS A 103 9.48 23.97 -0.45
C HIS A 103 10.95 24.39 -0.25
N THR A 104 11.38 24.51 1.00
CA THR A 104 12.78 24.82 1.34
C THR A 104 13.65 23.58 1.17
N ALA A 105 14.94 23.79 0.93
CA ALA A 105 15.91 22.72 0.79
C ALA A 105 15.98 21.84 2.06
N ASP A 106 15.83 22.45 3.24
CA ASP A 106 15.89 21.76 4.53
C ASP A 106 14.70 20.80 4.73
N ASN A 107 13.47 21.27 4.51
CA ASN A 107 12.27 20.44 4.64
C ASN A 107 12.32 19.26 3.65
N LEU A 108 12.72 19.53 2.41
CA LEU A 108 12.87 18.50 1.39
C LEU A 108 13.92 17.46 1.79
N THR A 109 15.04 17.91 2.35
CA THR A 109 16.12 17.02 2.82
C THR A 109 15.66 16.16 3.99
N GLN A 110 14.89 16.73 4.93
CA GLN A 110 14.35 15.99 6.06
C GLN A 110 13.38 14.89 5.62
N VAL A 111 12.42 15.21 4.75
CA VAL A 111 11.45 14.20 4.25
C VAL A 111 12.16 13.11 3.43
N LYS A 112 13.10 13.50 2.55
CA LYS A 112 13.93 12.53 1.82
C LYS A 112 14.74 11.64 2.76
N ARG A 113 15.32 12.20 3.83
CA ARG A 113 16.09 11.43 4.81
C ARG A 113 15.19 10.41 5.51
N GLY A 114 14.04 10.83 6.02
CA GLY A 114 13.08 9.91 6.65
C GLY A 114 12.69 8.76 5.73
N MET A 115 12.38 9.04 4.45
CA MET A 115 12.09 7.98 3.47
C MET A 115 13.29 7.04 3.22
N LYS A 116 14.53 7.53 3.22
CA LYS A 116 15.71 6.66 3.04
C LYS A 116 15.94 5.77 4.26
N ASP A 117 15.69 6.30 5.45
CA ASP A 117 15.81 5.60 6.72
C ASP A 117 14.71 4.53 6.86
N ASP A 118 13.46 4.84 6.47
CA ASP A 118 12.33 3.89 6.42
C ASP A 118 12.68 2.63 5.60
N TRP A 119 13.54 2.79 4.58
CA TRP A 119 13.99 1.73 3.68
C TRP A 119 15.36 1.14 4.05
N ALA A 120 16.05 1.70 5.05
CA ALA A 120 17.40 1.31 5.49
C ALA A 120 18.47 1.33 4.37
N ILE A 121 18.39 2.31 3.47
CA ILE A 121 19.27 2.40 2.28
C ILE A 121 20.19 3.62 2.29
N THR A 122 20.24 4.38 3.39
CA THR A 122 21.00 5.63 3.51
C THR A 122 22.48 5.48 3.13
N ASN A 123 23.10 4.33 3.42
CA ASN A 123 24.51 4.05 3.11
C ASN A 123 24.76 3.43 1.73
N LYS A 124 23.70 3.17 0.94
CA LYS A 124 23.78 2.51 -0.37
C LYS A 124 23.60 3.48 -1.55
N ILE A 125 23.33 4.74 -1.25
CA ILE A 125 23.00 5.75 -2.27
C ILE A 125 24.29 6.27 -2.89
N ILE A 126 24.56 5.87 -4.14
CA ILE A 126 25.75 6.31 -4.88
C ILE A 126 25.46 7.59 -5.66
N CYS A 127 24.24 7.73 -6.18
CA CYS A 127 23.82 8.91 -6.90
C CYS A 127 22.45 9.37 -6.39
N GLY A 128 22.44 10.51 -5.70
CA GLY A 128 21.22 11.26 -5.46
C GLY A 128 21.03 12.23 -6.62
N SER A 129 20.48 11.77 -7.73
CA SER A 129 20.12 12.72 -8.78
C SER A 129 19.01 13.61 -8.23
N SER A 130 19.32 14.89 -8.03
CA SER A 130 18.37 15.95 -7.65
C SER A 130 17.38 16.22 -8.79
N LEU A 131 16.88 15.19 -9.46
CA LEU A 131 15.95 15.25 -10.58
C LEU A 131 14.62 15.84 -10.12
N ILE A 132 14.62 17.16 -9.88
CA ILE A 132 13.54 18.10 -10.12
C ILE A 132 13.21 17.92 -11.61
N LYS A 133 12.56 16.82 -11.99
CA LYS A 133 12.12 16.63 -13.36
C LYS A 133 10.86 17.46 -13.53
N ARG A 134 11.08 18.77 -13.67
CA ARG A 134 10.40 19.56 -14.70
C ARG A 134 8.88 19.70 -14.48
N LEU A 135 8.45 20.29 -13.37
CA LEU A 135 7.10 20.86 -13.21
C LEU A 135 7.06 22.22 -12.47
N ALA A 136 8.20 22.90 -12.31
CA ALA A 136 8.22 24.30 -11.86
C ALA A 136 7.99 25.32 -13.00
N ASP A 137 8.02 24.88 -14.27
CA ASP A 137 7.80 25.74 -15.46
C ASP A 137 6.43 25.56 -16.11
N LYS A 138 5.52 24.76 -15.54
CA LYS A 138 4.11 24.96 -15.89
C LYS A 138 3.64 26.17 -15.09
N PRO A 139 3.16 27.26 -15.73
CA PRO A 139 2.46 28.29 -14.98
C PRO A 139 1.42 27.58 -14.12
N PRO A 140 1.23 28.01 -12.86
CA PRO A 140 0.32 27.34 -11.95
C PRO A 140 -0.95 27.05 -12.72
N MET A 141 -1.46 25.84 -12.59
CA MET A 141 -2.73 25.37 -13.14
C MET A 141 -3.92 26.08 -12.47
N GLN A 142 -3.78 27.38 -12.29
CA GLN A 142 -4.73 28.40 -11.93
C GLN A 142 -4.96 29.36 -13.11
N GLN A 143 -4.03 29.46 -14.07
CA GLN A 143 -4.25 30.28 -15.28
C GLN A 143 -5.06 29.53 -16.35
N LEU A 144 -4.78 28.24 -16.60
CA LEU A 144 -5.50 27.46 -17.62
C LEU A 144 -6.95 27.14 -17.22
N THR A 145 -7.21 26.87 -15.94
CA THR A 145 -8.56 26.65 -15.40
C THR A 145 -9.39 27.93 -15.30
N ARG A 146 -8.75 29.11 -15.16
CA ARG A 146 -9.43 30.40 -15.32
C ARG A 146 -9.74 30.70 -16.79
N SER A 147 -8.81 30.43 -17.70
CA SER A 147 -8.99 30.71 -19.13
C SER A 147 -10.09 29.83 -19.76
N LEU A 148 -10.22 28.57 -19.34
CA LEU A 148 -11.32 27.70 -19.79
C LEU A 148 -12.69 28.08 -19.18
N ARG A 149 -12.71 28.73 -18.01
CA ARG A 149 -13.96 29.27 -17.43
C ARG A 149 -14.36 30.61 -18.02
N SER A 150 -13.42 31.46 -18.44
CA SER A 150 -13.75 32.75 -19.08
C SER A 150 -14.09 32.64 -20.56
N SER A 151 -13.77 31.52 -21.22
CA SER A 151 -14.17 31.23 -22.60
C SER A 151 -15.51 30.46 -22.70
N ALA A 152 -16.14 30.14 -21.56
CA ALA A 152 -17.44 29.46 -21.49
C ALA A 152 -18.60 30.40 -21.08
N THR A 153 -18.40 31.72 -21.20
CA THR A 153 -19.42 32.78 -21.13
C THR A 153 -19.31 33.63 -22.38
#